data_AF-A0A926C4L2-F1
#
_entry.id   AF-A0A926C4L2-F1
#
_cell.length_a   1.000
_cell.length_b   1.000
_cell.length_c   1.000
_cell.angle_alpha   90.00
_cell.angle_beta   90.00
_cell.angle_gamma   90.00
#
_symmetry.space_group_name_H-M   'P 1'
#
loop_
_entity.id
_entity.type
_entity.pdbx_description
1 polymer ?
#
loop_
_entity_poly.entity_id
_entity_poly.type
_entity_poly.pdbx_seq_one_letter_code
_entity_poly.pdbx_strand_id
1 'polypeptide(L)'
;MTESDLKAFLRQPFSVANQKTLLTYLFADTLTEFTQPRILIEAADNVQLAQQIGSVSLSDGRNLAIMDVAVTDAVQIARNRKGLRDIAAKYIDQNIIHGALVFFHSPAQADYRLTFIARYSAFDLDSLELIRNETAPKRFAFVLGPNEPCTTASRRLMQLVEKNSVDLRALTDAFAVEPLNREFFKQFKDVHFRQIWMYLAEYHWADFLGDEPIPIEPKAKDKKAKPIRDFAKKMLGRIVFLHFLQKKGWMGCPDGSTQWIGGDKRFMQTLFEQFADQPHFYSRCLTTLFFETLNNPDRTNFTFEVDGMKPCRVPYLNGGLFDGDTDADGQLLTNAIDLPVAYFRSLFQFFDQYNFTIDENSPGDYEVGIDPEMLGHIFENLLEENREKGAFYTPKEIVQYMCQESLIQHLTQHLTQHLTNELSESLRPAIHEAITEL
;
A
#
# COMPACT_ATOMS: atom_id res chain seq x y z
N MET A 1 -6.93 -22.22 14.27
CA MET A 1 -7.95 -21.18 14.01
C MET A 1 -8.19 -21.14 12.51
N THR A 2 -9.41 -20.85 12.03
CA THR A 2 -9.61 -20.56 10.59
C THR A 2 -9.09 -19.16 10.23
N GLU A 3 -8.98 -18.82 8.93
CA GLU A 3 -8.51 -17.48 8.50
C GLU A 3 -9.48 -16.41 9.02
N SER A 4 -10.77 -16.74 8.98
CA SER A 4 -11.84 -15.86 9.47
C SER A 4 -11.75 -15.64 10.97
N ASP A 5 -11.45 -16.69 11.75
CA ASP A 5 -11.25 -16.56 13.21
C ASP A 5 -10.02 -15.69 13.52
N LEU A 6 -8.91 -15.90 12.81
CA LEU A 6 -7.70 -15.11 13.00
C LEU A 6 -7.91 -13.65 12.59
N LYS A 7 -8.63 -13.41 11.49
CA LYS A 7 -9.00 -12.04 11.07
C LYS A 7 -9.85 -11.34 12.13
N ALA A 8 -10.87 -12.00 12.67
CA ALA A 8 -11.70 -11.44 13.73
C ALA A 8 -10.90 -11.19 15.01
N PHE A 9 -9.96 -12.08 15.34
CA PHE A 9 -9.05 -11.94 16.47
C PHE A 9 -8.11 -10.73 16.32
N LEU A 10 -7.47 -10.56 15.16
CA LEU A 10 -6.53 -9.47 14.90
C LEU A 10 -7.18 -8.08 14.89
N ARG A 11 -8.50 -8.00 14.66
CA ARG A 11 -9.29 -6.76 14.76
C ARG A 11 -9.60 -6.32 16.19
N GLN A 12 -9.35 -7.15 17.19
CA GLN A 12 -9.56 -6.75 18.58
C GLN A 12 -8.49 -5.73 18.99
N PRO A 13 -8.80 -4.79 19.91
CA PRO A 13 -7.79 -3.92 20.50
C PRO A 13 -6.64 -4.72 21.14
N PHE A 14 -5.48 -4.09 21.26
CA PHE A 14 -4.33 -4.72 21.89
C PHE A 14 -4.63 -5.15 23.33
N SER A 15 -4.23 -6.36 23.70
CA SER A 15 -4.16 -6.82 25.08
C SER A 15 -3.02 -7.82 25.23
N VAL A 16 -2.41 -7.86 26.42
CA VAL A 16 -1.33 -8.80 26.74
C VAL A 16 -1.79 -10.26 26.60
N ALA A 17 -3.06 -10.54 26.94
CA ALA A 17 -3.65 -11.87 26.75
C ALA A 17 -3.74 -12.27 25.27
N ASN A 18 -4.16 -11.34 24.41
CA ASN A 18 -4.23 -11.58 22.96
C ASN A 18 -2.82 -11.70 22.34
N GLN A 19 -1.87 -10.87 22.78
CA GLN A 19 -0.46 -10.98 22.35
C GLN A 19 0.09 -12.38 22.64
N LYS A 20 -0.09 -12.87 23.86
CA LYS A 20 0.33 -14.22 24.24
C LYS A 20 -0.35 -15.29 23.38
N THR A 21 -1.66 -15.21 23.23
CA THR A 21 -2.44 -16.16 22.41
C THR A 21 -1.94 -16.20 20.97
N LEU A 22 -1.66 -15.03 20.38
CA LEU A 22 -1.12 -14.94 19.02
C LEU A 22 0.27 -15.56 18.93
N LEU A 23 1.17 -15.24 19.86
CA LEU A 23 2.54 -15.78 19.87
C LEU A 23 2.55 -17.30 19.99
N THR A 24 1.74 -17.85 20.90
CA THR A 24 1.58 -19.30 21.04
C THR A 24 1.01 -19.92 19.76
N TYR A 25 0.05 -19.26 19.12
CA TYR A 25 -0.51 -19.73 17.85
C TYR A 25 0.51 -19.74 16.70
N LEU A 26 1.39 -18.72 16.64
CA LEU A 26 2.38 -18.57 15.57
C LEU A 26 3.59 -19.51 15.72
N PHE A 27 4.05 -19.72 16.96
CA PHE A 27 5.36 -20.33 17.21
C PHE A 27 5.30 -21.60 18.06
N ALA A 28 4.17 -21.89 18.70
CA ALA A 28 3.93 -23.08 19.51
C ALA A 28 5.15 -23.41 20.40
N ASP A 29 5.74 -24.59 20.22
CA ASP A 29 6.82 -25.13 21.05
C ASP A 29 8.16 -24.39 20.90
N THR A 30 8.31 -23.53 19.88
CA THR A 30 9.54 -22.75 19.67
C THR A 30 9.57 -21.43 20.46
N LEU A 31 8.43 -21.05 21.06
CA LEU A 31 8.31 -19.85 21.89
C LEU A 31 8.83 -20.11 23.30
N THR A 32 9.79 -19.30 23.75
CA THR A 32 10.25 -19.23 25.13
C THR A 32 9.78 -17.90 25.74
N GLU A 33 8.79 -17.96 26.62
CA GLU A 33 8.33 -16.80 27.39
C GLU A 33 9.23 -16.57 28.62
N PHE A 34 9.54 -15.30 28.92
CA PHE A 34 10.33 -14.96 30.10
C PHE A 34 9.45 -14.79 31.32
N THR A 35 9.80 -15.47 32.42
CA THR A 35 9.10 -15.33 33.72
C THR A 35 9.15 -13.90 34.25
N GLN A 36 10.23 -13.18 33.95
CA GLN A 36 10.37 -11.74 34.17
C GLN A 36 10.82 -11.09 32.87
N PRO A 37 9.99 -10.22 32.26
CA PRO A 37 10.39 -9.48 31.07
C PRO A 37 11.67 -8.68 31.31
N ARG A 38 12.59 -8.73 30.34
CA ARG A 38 13.80 -7.92 30.39
C ARG A 38 13.44 -6.51 29.95
N ILE A 39 13.56 -5.55 30.86
CA ILE A 39 13.35 -4.13 30.55
C ILE A 39 14.43 -3.65 29.58
N LEU A 40 13.98 -3.02 28.50
CA LEU A 40 14.82 -2.42 27.46
C LEU A 40 14.87 -0.89 27.61
N ILE A 41 13.72 -0.27 27.91
CA ILE A 41 13.55 1.17 28.13
C ILE A 41 12.47 1.36 29.20
N GLU A 42 12.76 2.08 30.30
CA GLU A 42 11.78 2.35 31.37
C GLU A 42 10.96 3.62 31.14
N ALA A 43 11.54 4.63 30.47
CA ALA A 43 10.86 5.85 30.04
C ALA A 43 11.74 6.62 29.05
N ALA A 44 11.14 7.12 27.97
CA ALA A 44 11.74 8.07 27.04
C ALA A 44 10.63 8.93 26.42
N ASP A 45 10.98 10.02 25.73
CA ASP A 45 10.01 10.98 25.17
C ASP A 45 8.87 10.31 24.37
N ASN A 46 9.19 9.25 23.62
CA ASN A 46 8.27 8.51 22.76
C ASN A 46 7.92 7.10 23.27
N VAL A 47 8.44 6.68 24.42
CA VAL A 47 8.27 5.31 24.95
C VAL A 47 7.89 5.37 26.43
N GLN A 48 6.72 4.81 26.75
CA GLN A 48 6.32 4.60 28.15
C GLN A 48 7.07 3.43 28.76
N LEU A 49 7.19 2.31 28.04
CA LEU A 49 7.91 1.13 28.49
C LEU A 49 8.24 0.24 27.27
N ALA A 50 9.48 -0.24 27.17
CA ALA A 50 9.85 -1.27 26.21
C ALA A 50 10.48 -2.46 26.94
N GLN A 51 10.02 -3.67 26.62
CA GLN A 51 10.48 -4.90 27.26
C GLN A 51 10.65 -6.01 26.23
N GLN A 52 11.65 -6.87 26.45
CA GLN A 52 11.70 -8.19 25.81
C GLN A 52 10.96 -9.18 26.71
N ILE A 53 9.87 -9.74 26.17
CA ILE A 53 8.97 -10.65 26.88
C ILE A 53 9.27 -12.13 26.59
N GLY A 54 10.10 -12.40 25.58
CA GLY A 54 10.50 -13.76 25.25
C GLY A 54 11.45 -13.85 24.05
N SER A 55 11.63 -15.07 23.57
CA SER A 55 12.38 -15.39 22.35
C SER A 55 11.76 -16.54 21.59
N VAL A 56 12.03 -16.61 20.29
CA VAL A 56 11.64 -17.74 19.43
C VAL A 56 12.89 -18.31 18.77
N SER A 57 13.05 -19.64 18.87
CA SER A 57 14.11 -20.36 18.16
C SER A 57 13.60 -20.86 16.81
N LEU A 58 14.19 -20.37 15.73
CA LEU A 58 13.81 -20.70 14.36
C LEU A 58 14.48 -22.00 13.91
N SER A 59 13.88 -22.65 12.89
CA SER A 59 14.36 -23.95 12.39
C SER A 59 15.73 -23.89 11.70
N ASP A 60 16.21 -22.71 11.34
CA ASP A 60 17.52 -22.46 10.74
C ASP A 60 18.61 -22.12 11.78
N GLY A 61 18.31 -22.30 13.07
CA GLY A 61 19.23 -22.04 14.18
C GLY A 61 19.34 -20.57 14.60
N ARG A 62 18.58 -19.66 13.96
CA ARG A 62 18.50 -18.25 14.35
C ARG A 62 17.49 -18.03 15.48
N ASN A 63 17.66 -16.96 16.23
CA ASN A 63 16.72 -16.57 17.29
C ASN A 63 16.09 -15.20 17.04
N LEU A 64 14.83 -15.07 17.42
CA LEU A 64 14.09 -13.82 17.44
C LEU A 64 13.85 -13.36 18.87
N ALA A 65 13.97 -12.06 19.10
CA ALA A 65 13.45 -11.43 20.31
C ALA A 65 11.96 -11.10 20.14
N ILE A 66 11.17 -11.38 21.16
CA ILE A 66 9.78 -10.93 21.22
C ILE A 66 9.71 -9.71 22.15
N MET A 67 9.27 -8.57 21.61
CA MET A 67 9.26 -7.30 22.32
C MET A 67 7.85 -6.73 22.44
N ASP A 68 7.58 -6.15 23.61
CA ASP A 68 6.39 -5.35 23.91
C ASP A 68 6.83 -3.90 24.12
N VAL A 69 6.20 -2.97 23.41
CA VAL A 69 6.55 -1.54 23.47
C VAL A 69 5.28 -0.70 23.61
N ALA A 70 5.06 -0.20 24.82
CA ALA A 70 4.08 0.83 25.11
C ALA A 70 4.66 2.21 24.75
N VAL A 71 4.04 2.92 23.79
CA VAL A 71 4.47 4.26 23.36
C VAL A 71 3.63 5.35 24.02
N THR A 72 4.16 6.58 24.06
CA THR A 72 3.42 7.74 24.59
C THR A 72 2.31 8.16 23.63
N ASP A 73 1.31 8.88 24.15
CA ASP A 73 0.13 9.31 23.36
C ASP A 73 0.49 10.33 22.25
N ALA A 74 1.69 10.91 22.30
CA ALA A 74 2.24 11.75 21.23
C ALA A 74 2.59 10.95 19.97
N VAL A 75 2.80 9.64 20.09
CA VAL A 75 3.21 8.76 18.99
C VAL A 75 2.00 8.23 18.25
N GLN A 76 1.81 8.65 17.00
CA GLN A 76 0.80 8.08 16.09
C GLN A 76 1.29 6.74 15.53
N ILE A 77 0.81 5.60 16.05
CA ILE A 77 1.36 4.26 15.78
C ILE A 77 1.31 3.88 14.29
N ALA A 78 0.22 4.25 13.62
CA ALA A 78 0.06 4.00 12.18
C ALA A 78 1.10 4.76 11.34
N ARG A 79 1.48 5.98 11.76
CA ARG A 79 2.31 6.91 10.96
C ARG A 79 3.77 6.98 11.37
N ASN A 80 4.08 6.77 12.65
CA ASN A 80 5.46 6.91 13.16
C ASN A 80 6.25 5.65 12.83
N ARG A 81 6.89 5.63 11.66
CA ARG A 81 7.56 4.43 11.17
C ARG A 81 9.02 4.33 11.64
N LYS A 82 9.84 5.33 11.28
CA LYS A 82 11.27 5.42 11.62
C LYS A 82 11.50 5.38 13.14
N GLY A 83 10.75 6.18 13.91
CA GLY A 83 10.90 6.24 15.36
C GLY A 83 10.62 4.90 16.04
N LEU A 84 9.58 4.17 15.61
CA LEU A 84 9.26 2.83 16.15
C LEU A 84 10.36 1.81 15.81
N ARG A 85 10.93 1.87 14.60
CA ARG A 85 12.05 1.01 14.21
C ARG A 85 13.27 1.24 15.11
N ASP A 86 13.67 2.49 15.29
CA ASP A 86 14.90 2.84 16.01
C ASP A 86 14.85 2.43 17.49
N ILE A 87 13.65 2.34 18.06
CA ILE A 87 13.42 1.77 19.38
C ILE A 87 13.88 0.32 19.45
N ALA A 88 13.52 -0.52 18.47
CA ALA A 88 13.75 -1.97 18.55
C ALA A 88 15.02 -2.47 17.83
N ALA A 89 15.40 -1.83 16.70
CA ALA A 89 16.46 -2.32 15.81
C ALA A 89 17.86 -2.35 16.44
N LYS A 90 18.09 -1.54 17.48
CA LYS A 90 19.35 -1.50 18.26
C LYS A 90 19.58 -2.74 19.13
N TYR A 91 18.56 -3.55 19.35
CA TYR A 91 18.64 -4.79 20.14
C TYR A 91 18.83 -6.05 19.28
N ILE A 92 19.03 -5.88 17.97
CA ILE A 92 19.36 -6.97 17.04
C ILE A 92 20.88 -6.95 16.82
N ASP A 93 21.58 -7.92 17.39
CA ASP A 93 23.04 -7.99 17.41
C ASP A 93 23.65 -8.93 16.36
N GLN A 94 22.83 -9.68 15.62
CA GLN A 94 23.22 -10.72 14.64
C GLN A 94 24.11 -11.84 15.19
N ASN A 95 24.32 -11.91 16.50
CA ASN A 95 25.10 -12.95 17.15
C ASN A 95 24.17 -13.89 17.92
N ILE A 96 23.36 -13.32 18.82
CA ILE A 96 22.36 -14.04 19.60
C ILE A 96 20.99 -13.76 19.01
N ILE A 97 20.66 -12.49 18.76
CA ILE A 97 19.36 -12.04 18.28
C ILE A 97 19.51 -11.64 16.81
N HIS A 98 18.88 -12.41 15.94
CA HIS A 98 18.97 -12.27 14.48
C HIS A 98 17.82 -11.45 13.91
N GLY A 99 16.74 -11.29 14.69
CA GLY A 99 15.60 -10.44 14.37
C GLY A 99 14.73 -10.18 15.59
N ALA A 100 13.70 -9.36 15.43
CA ALA A 100 12.74 -9.05 16.47
C ALA A 100 11.32 -9.04 15.91
N LEU A 101 10.37 -9.57 16.69
CA LEU A 101 8.94 -9.38 16.49
C LEU A 101 8.43 -8.48 17.62
N VAL A 102 7.89 -7.33 17.24
CA VAL A 102 7.64 -6.21 18.16
C VAL A 102 6.18 -5.79 18.08
N PHE A 103 5.53 -5.70 19.24
CA PHE A 103 4.20 -5.13 19.40
C PHE A 103 4.32 -3.69 19.88
N PHE A 104 3.85 -2.73 19.08
CA PHE A 104 3.72 -1.33 19.49
C PHE A 104 2.25 -1.02 19.78
N HIS A 105 1.98 -0.49 20.96
CA HIS A 105 0.64 -0.16 21.42
C HIS A 105 0.62 1.10 22.29
N SER A 106 -0.55 1.69 22.43
CA SER A 106 -0.81 2.82 23.32
C SER A 106 -2.24 2.68 23.86
N PRO A 107 -2.48 2.90 25.17
CA PRO A 107 -3.83 2.88 25.72
C PRO A 107 -4.78 3.92 25.10
N ALA A 108 -4.25 4.98 24.47
CA ALA A 108 -5.03 6.03 23.82
C ALA A 108 -5.43 5.70 22.37
N GLN A 109 -4.91 4.61 21.79
CA GLN A 109 -5.16 4.21 20.41
C GLN A 109 -5.76 2.79 20.36
N ALA A 110 -6.85 2.63 19.61
CA ALA A 110 -7.49 1.32 19.44
C ALA A 110 -6.65 0.37 18.56
N ASP A 111 -5.95 0.94 17.58
CA ASP A 111 -5.10 0.21 16.65
C ASP A 111 -3.68 0.09 17.19
N TYR A 112 -3.03 -1.03 16.89
CA TYR A 112 -1.68 -1.39 17.33
C TYR A 112 -0.87 -1.90 16.14
N ARG A 113 0.45 -2.04 16.31
CA ARG A 113 1.34 -2.44 15.21
C ARG A 113 2.15 -3.68 15.57
N LEU A 114 2.09 -4.68 14.70
CA LEU A 114 2.96 -5.85 14.75
C LEU A 114 4.08 -5.66 13.72
N THR A 115 5.32 -5.54 14.20
CA THR A 115 6.49 -5.27 13.36
C THR A 115 7.48 -6.42 13.44
N PHE A 116 7.88 -6.95 12.29
CA PHE A 116 9.03 -7.83 12.14
C PHE A 116 10.24 -7.03 11.65
N ILE A 117 11.37 -7.18 12.33
CA ILE A 117 12.64 -6.55 11.97
C ILE A 117 13.68 -7.66 11.86
N ALA A 118 14.38 -7.71 10.72
CA ALA A 118 15.51 -8.61 10.54
C ALA A 118 16.66 -7.85 9.88
N ARG A 119 17.89 -8.20 10.24
CA ARG A 119 19.08 -7.78 9.48
C ARG A 119 19.50 -8.95 8.58
N TYR A 120 19.76 -8.69 7.31
CA TYR A 120 20.29 -9.70 6.39
C TYR A 120 21.80 -9.53 6.27
N SER A 121 22.50 -10.62 6.01
CA SER A 121 23.72 -10.60 5.22
C SER A 121 23.29 -11.09 3.83
N ALA A 122 23.37 -10.21 2.83
CA ALA A 122 23.07 -10.61 1.46
C ALA A 122 24.19 -11.52 0.97
N PHE A 123 23.82 -12.64 0.34
CA PHE A 123 24.76 -13.40 -0.48
C PHE A 123 24.81 -12.73 -1.85
N ASP A 124 26.01 -12.38 -2.29
CA ASP A 124 26.22 -12.07 -3.69
C ASP A 124 26.10 -13.39 -4.48
N LEU A 125 25.06 -13.51 -5.30
CA LEU A 125 24.83 -14.70 -6.12
C LEU A 125 25.89 -14.86 -7.22
N ASP A 126 26.60 -13.78 -7.58
CA ASP A 126 27.61 -13.80 -8.64
C ASP A 126 29.01 -14.12 -8.10
N SER A 127 29.37 -13.66 -6.89
CA SER A 127 30.68 -13.94 -6.28
C SER A 127 30.69 -15.12 -5.30
N LEU A 128 29.52 -15.63 -4.88
CA LEU A 128 29.38 -16.62 -3.79
C LEU A 128 30.04 -16.18 -2.47
N GLU A 129 30.38 -14.90 -2.34
CA GLU A 129 30.92 -14.34 -1.12
C GLU A 129 29.78 -13.83 -0.23
N LEU A 130 29.94 -14.03 1.08
CA LEU A 130 29.06 -13.44 2.07
C LEU A 130 29.36 -11.95 2.10
N ILE A 131 28.44 -11.10 1.62
CA ILE A 131 28.61 -9.65 1.72
C ILE A 131 28.50 -9.31 3.21
N ARG A 132 29.66 -9.17 3.87
CA ARG A 132 29.82 -8.71 5.26
C ARG A 132 29.62 -7.19 5.40
N ASN A 133 28.78 -6.61 4.56
CA ASN A 133 28.28 -5.26 4.81
C ASN A 133 27.02 -5.42 5.64
N GLU A 134 26.96 -4.74 6.79
CA GLU A 134 25.75 -4.62 7.60
C GLU A 134 24.63 -4.12 6.70
N THR A 135 23.80 -5.01 6.15
CA THR A 135 22.63 -4.53 5.39
C THR A 135 21.69 -3.92 6.42
N ALA A 136 21.25 -2.69 6.15
CA ALA A 136 20.33 -1.98 7.02
C ALA A 136 19.15 -2.90 7.36
N PRO A 137 18.71 -3.00 8.63
CA PRO A 137 17.59 -3.84 8.99
C PRO A 137 16.39 -3.54 8.08
N LYS A 138 15.79 -4.58 7.48
CA LYS A 138 14.51 -4.39 6.79
C LYS A 138 13.41 -4.55 7.81
N ARG A 139 12.47 -3.61 7.76
CA ARG A 139 11.30 -3.59 8.61
C ARG A 139 10.09 -3.96 7.80
N PHE A 140 9.26 -4.80 8.37
CA PHE A 140 7.97 -5.15 7.81
C PHE A 140 6.90 -5.08 8.90
N ALA A 141 5.76 -4.45 8.64
CA ALA A 141 4.76 -4.27 9.68
C ALA A 141 3.31 -4.39 9.21
N PHE A 142 2.48 -4.94 10.08
CA PHE A 142 1.03 -4.88 10.01
C PHE A 142 0.50 -3.85 11.00
N VAL A 143 -0.40 -2.98 10.55
CA VAL A 143 -1.30 -2.23 11.45
C VAL A 143 -2.54 -3.08 11.66
N LEU A 144 -2.94 -3.25 12.92
CA LEU A 144 -3.98 -4.16 13.38
C LEU A 144 -4.91 -3.43 14.35
N GLY A 145 -6.13 -3.93 14.51
CA GLY A 145 -7.10 -3.35 15.43
C GLY A 145 -8.46 -3.10 14.78
N PRO A 146 -9.39 -2.47 15.51
CA PRO A 146 -10.80 -2.38 15.11
C PRO A 146 -11.03 -1.57 13.83
N ASN A 147 -10.13 -0.64 13.52
CA ASN A 147 -10.25 0.19 12.32
C ASN A 147 -9.56 -0.42 11.10
N GLU A 148 -8.87 -1.54 11.26
CA GLU A 148 -8.10 -2.19 10.20
C GLU A 148 -8.81 -3.44 9.66
N PRO A 149 -8.77 -3.70 8.33
CA PRO A 149 -9.40 -4.89 7.78
C PRO A 149 -8.79 -6.21 8.28
N CYS A 150 -7.49 -6.22 8.60
CA CYS A 150 -6.67 -7.36 9.04
C CYS A 150 -6.64 -8.59 8.10
N THR A 151 -7.25 -8.53 6.90
CA THR A 151 -7.32 -9.66 5.96
C THR A 151 -5.94 -10.15 5.50
N THR A 152 -5.05 -9.22 5.13
CA THR A 152 -3.70 -9.57 4.68
C THR A 152 -2.88 -10.17 5.82
N ALA A 153 -2.95 -9.58 7.00
CA ALA A 153 -2.25 -10.07 8.19
C ALA A 153 -2.73 -11.49 8.55
N SER A 154 -4.05 -11.73 8.58
CA SER A 154 -4.59 -13.06 8.89
C SER A 154 -4.14 -14.12 7.89
N ARG A 155 -4.19 -13.81 6.58
CA ARG A 155 -3.78 -14.76 5.53
C ARG A 155 -2.31 -15.12 5.62
N ARG A 156 -1.44 -14.11 5.78
CA ARG A 156 0.01 -14.30 5.85
C ARG A 156 0.45 -15.03 7.11
N LEU A 157 -0.10 -14.65 8.25
CA LEU A 157 0.18 -15.32 9.51
C LEU A 157 -0.36 -16.75 9.53
N MET A 158 -1.50 -17.02 8.89
CA MET A 158 -1.98 -18.39 8.67
C MET A 158 -1.03 -19.21 7.80
N GLN A 159 -0.58 -18.67 6.67
CA GLN A 159 0.41 -19.35 5.81
C GLN A 159 1.70 -19.66 6.55
N LEU A 160 2.11 -18.79 7.49
CA LEU A 160 3.27 -19.03 8.34
C LEU A 160 3.03 -20.22 9.29
N VAL A 161 1.86 -20.31 9.91
CA VAL A 161 1.47 -21.42 10.80
C VAL A 161 1.34 -22.75 10.06
N GLU A 162 0.88 -22.72 8.80
CA GLU A 162 0.79 -23.91 7.95
C GLU A 162 2.17 -24.47 7.56
N LYS A 163 3.23 -23.66 7.65
CA LYS A 163 4.60 -24.15 7.49
C LYS A 163 5.01 -24.88 8.77
N ASN A 164 5.10 -26.21 8.70
CA ASN A 164 5.54 -27.09 9.81
C ASN A 164 6.87 -26.68 10.47
N SER A 165 7.71 -25.88 9.79
CA SER A 165 8.93 -25.30 10.33
C SER A 165 9.06 -23.84 9.89
N VAL A 166 9.25 -22.93 10.85
CA VAL A 166 9.41 -21.51 10.59
C VAL A 166 10.89 -21.13 10.64
N ASP A 167 11.44 -20.75 9.48
CA ASP A 167 12.77 -20.15 9.35
C ASP A 167 12.66 -18.62 9.16
N LEU A 168 13.80 -17.91 9.18
CA LEU A 168 13.78 -16.44 9.03
C LEU A 168 13.25 -16.01 7.67
N ARG A 169 13.45 -16.83 6.62
CA ARG A 169 12.97 -16.54 5.28
C ARG A 169 11.45 -16.63 5.20
N ALA A 170 10.84 -17.65 5.79
CA ALA A 170 9.39 -17.82 5.86
C ALA A 170 8.74 -16.65 6.60
N LEU A 171 9.34 -16.17 7.69
CA LEU A 171 8.90 -14.96 8.38
C LEU A 171 9.05 -13.71 7.52
N THR A 172 10.19 -13.57 6.83
CA THR A 172 10.41 -12.48 5.88
C THR A 172 9.31 -12.48 4.81
N ASP A 173 9.05 -13.62 4.18
CA ASP A 173 8.06 -13.77 3.11
C ASP A 173 6.63 -13.50 3.61
N ALA A 174 6.31 -13.92 4.85
CA ALA A 174 5.00 -13.65 5.47
C ALA A 174 4.77 -12.15 5.69
N PHE A 175 5.83 -11.38 5.88
CA PHE A 175 5.77 -9.96 6.10
C PHE A 175 6.20 -9.13 4.86
N ALA A 176 6.55 -9.75 3.73
CA ALA A 176 7.00 -9.05 2.53
C ALA A 176 5.83 -8.44 1.71
N VAL A 177 6.09 -7.30 1.06
CA VAL A 177 5.11 -6.54 0.26
C VAL A 177 5.09 -7.01 -1.19
N GLU A 178 6.24 -7.39 -1.75
CA GLU A 178 6.35 -7.75 -3.17
C GLU A 178 5.48 -8.96 -3.55
N PRO A 179 5.41 -10.05 -2.75
CA PRO A 179 4.49 -11.15 -3.02
C PRO A 179 3.02 -10.69 -2.97
N LEU A 180 2.68 -9.72 -2.13
CA LEU A 180 1.34 -9.15 -2.01
C LEU A 180 0.98 -8.34 -3.25
N ASN A 181 1.86 -7.43 -3.68
CA ASN A 181 1.67 -6.62 -4.88
C ASN A 181 1.53 -7.49 -6.13
N ARG A 182 2.34 -8.56 -6.25
CA ARG A 182 2.24 -9.51 -7.36
C ARG A 182 0.92 -10.29 -7.36
N GLU A 183 0.49 -10.76 -6.19
CA GLU A 183 -0.77 -11.49 -6.03
C GLU A 183 -1.97 -10.58 -6.38
N PHE A 184 -1.98 -9.36 -5.83
CA PHE A 184 -2.98 -8.35 -6.13
C PHE A 184 -3.03 -8.05 -7.63
N PHE A 185 -1.88 -7.72 -8.23
CA PHE A 185 -1.80 -7.38 -9.65
C PHE A 185 -2.31 -8.53 -10.53
N LYS A 186 -1.92 -9.76 -10.21
CA LYS A 186 -2.38 -10.94 -10.93
C LYS A 186 -3.90 -11.08 -10.86
N GLN A 187 -4.51 -11.00 -9.68
CA GLN A 187 -5.97 -11.10 -9.55
C GLN A 187 -6.68 -9.93 -10.24
N PHE A 188 -6.16 -8.71 -10.09
CA PHE A 188 -6.67 -7.52 -10.76
C PHE A 188 -6.66 -7.67 -12.29
N LYS A 189 -5.54 -8.12 -12.88
CA LYS A 189 -5.38 -8.34 -14.32
C LYS A 189 -6.22 -9.52 -14.83
N ASP A 190 -6.04 -10.69 -14.23
CA ASP A 190 -6.54 -11.96 -14.76
C ASP A 190 -8.04 -12.15 -14.52
N VAL A 191 -8.59 -11.50 -13.48
CA VAL A 191 -10.01 -11.58 -13.13
C VAL A 191 -10.72 -10.29 -13.52
N HIS A 192 -10.46 -9.18 -12.84
CA HIS A 192 -11.30 -7.98 -12.94
C HIS A 192 -11.14 -7.25 -14.27
N PHE A 193 -9.90 -6.92 -14.67
CA PHE A 193 -9.62 -6.30 -15.95
C PHE A 193 -10.10 -7.19 -17.09
N ARG A 194 -9.72 -8.47 -17.07
CA ARG A 194 -10.12 -9.45 -18.09
C ARG A 194 -11.62 -9.56 -18.26
N GLN A 195 -12.35 -9.73 -17.16
CA GLN A 195 -13.80 -9.87 -17.17
C GLN A 195 -14.49 -8.63 -17.76
N ILE A 196 -14.05 -7.44 -17.38
CA ILE A 196 -14.65 -6.18 -17.84
C ILE A 196 -14.39 -5.97 -19.33
N TRP A 197 -13.13 -6.05 -19.78
CA TRP A 197 -12.85 -5.76 -21.20
C TRP A 197 -13.45 -6.82 -22.12
N MET A 198 -13.53 -8.08 -21.70
CA MET A 198 -14.18 -9.14 -22.48
C MET A 198 -15.68 -8.90 -22.61
N TYR A 199 -16.35 -8.50 -21.52
CA TYR A 199 -17.76 -8.13 -21.56
C TYR A 199 -18.00 -6.95 -22.50
N LEU A 200 -17.19 -5.90 -22.41
CA LEU A 200 -17.30 -4.75 -23.30
C LEU A 200 -17.07 -5.15 -24.77
N ALA A 201 -16.12 -6.05 -25.04
CA ALA A 201 -15.87 -6.57 -26.38
C ALA A 201 -17.02 -7.43 -26.92
N GLU A 202 -17.82 -8.03 -26.07
CA GLU A 202 -18.95 -8.87 -26.47
C GLU A 202 -20.23 -8.06 -26.67
N TYR A 203 -20.53 -7.14 -25.74
CA TYR A 203 -21.82 -6.46 -25.68
C TYR A 203 -21.78 -4.97 -26.07
N HIS A 204 -20.60 -4.33 -26.02
CA HIS A 204 -20.43 -2.88 -26.22
C HIS A 204 -19.41 -2.54 -27.30
N TRP A 205 -19.00 -3.50 -28.14
CA TRP A 205 -17.93 -3.26 -29.12
C TRP A 205 -18.25 -2.13 -30.11
N ALA A 206 -19.53 -1.94 -30.45
CA ALA A 206 -19.98 -0.90 -31.35
C ALA A 206 -19.75 0.51 -30.78
N ASP A 207 -19.83 0.67 -29.46
CA ASP A 207 -19.55 1.95 -28.77
C ASP A 207 -18.08 2.39 -28.95
N PHE A 208 -17.18 1.45 -29.28
CA PHE A 208 -15.76 1.71 -29.46
C PHE A 208 -15.28 1.63 -30.92
N LEU A 209 -15.95 0.82 -31.75
CA LEU A 209 -15.49 0.45 -33.09
C LEU A 209 -16.45 0.87 -34.21
N GLY A 210 -17.60 1.47 -33.87
CA GLY A 210 -18.65 1.80 -34.83
C GLY A 210 -19.22 0.55 -35.51
N ASP A 211 -19.31 0.57 -36.84
CA ASP A 211 -19.95 -0.50 -37.62
C ASP A 211 -19.06 -1.72 -37.87
N GLU A 212 -17.79 -1.70 -37.46
CA GLU A 212 -16.87 -2.79 -37.76
C GLU A 212 -16.76 -3.82 -36.61
N PRO A 213 -17.30 -5.04 -36.77
CA PRO A 213 -17.29 -6.03 -35.71
C PRO A 213 -15.89 -6.54 -35.39
N ILE A 214 -15.75 -7.09 -34.18
CA ILE A 214 -14.53 -7.75 -33.73
C ILE A 214 -14.32 -9.04 -34.55
N PRO A 215 -13.13 -9.25 -35.16
CA PRO A 215 -12.82 -10.47 -35.89
C PRO A 215 -12.86 -11.72 -35.01
N ILE A 216 -13.14 -12.88 -35.61
CA ILE A 216 -13.11 -14.18 -34.90
C ILE A 216 -11.65 -14.63 -34.67
N GLU A 217 -10.76 -14.32 -35.60
CA GLU A 217 -9.35 -14.74 -35.59
C GLU A 217 -8.61 -14.13 -34.38
N PRO A 218 -7.96 -14.93 -33.50
CA PRO A 218 -7.48 -14.45 -32.21
C PRO A 218 -6.53 -13.26 -32.27
N LYS A 219 -5.60 -13.21 -33.25
CA LYS A 219 -4.64 -12.10 -33.33
C LYS A 219 -5.31 -10.81 -33.84
N ALA A 220 -6.15 -10.91 -34.87
CA ALA A 220 -6.92 -9.76 -35.33
C ALA A 220 -7.93 -9.27 -34.29
N LYS A 221 -8.57 -10.18 -33.54
CA LYS A 221 -9.43 -9.87 -32.40
C LYS A 221 -8.68 -9.07 -31.34
N ASP A 222 -7.51 -9.55 -30.94
CA ASP A 222 -6.72 -8.88 -29.92
C ASP A 222 -6.32 -7.48 -30.38
N LYS A 223 -5.80 -7.33 -31.60
CA LYS A 223 -5.42 -6.01 -32.13
C LYS A 223 -6.61 -5.04 -32.20
N LYS A 224 -7.79 -5.50 -32.63
CA LYS A 224 -8.96 -4.67 -32.84
C LYS A 224 -9.68 -4.29 -31.53
N ALA A 225 -9.62 -5.14 -30.51
CA ALA A 225 -10.20 -4.85 -29.19
C ALA A 225 -9.36 -3.85 -28.35
N LYS A 226 -8.28 -3.29 -28.90
CA LYS A 226 -7.40 -2.35 -28.21
C LYS A 226 -8.13 -1.13 -27.61
N PRO A 227 -9.00 -0.39 -28.32
CA PRO A 227 -9.71 0.75 -27.74
C PRO A 227 -10.55 0.36 -26.51
N ILE A 228 -11.16 -0.84 -26.55
CA ILE A 228 -11.96 -1.39 -25.46
C ILE A 228 -11.09 -1.70 -24.23
N ARG A 229 -9.92 -2.33 -24.45
CA ARG A 229 -8.95 -2.57 -23.37
C ARG A 229 -8.41 -1.28 -22.78
N ASP A 230 -8.15 -0.28 -23.62
CA ASP A 230 -7.65 1.03 -23.18
C ASP A 230 -8.69 1.77 -22.33
N PHE A 231 -9.97 1.73 -22.73
CA PHE A 231 -11.07 2.24 -21.90
C PHE A 231 -11.16 1.51 -20.55
N ALA A 232 -11.23 0.18 -20.56
CA ALA A 232 -11.33 -0.62 -19.34
C ALA A 232 -10.16 -0.34 -18.38
N LYS A 233 -8.95 -0.20 -18.93
CA LYS A 233 -7.73 0.13 -18.20
C LYS A 233 -7.80 1.53 -17.58
N LYS A 234 -8.22 2.56 -18.33
CA LYS A 234 -8.38 3.93 -17.81
C LYS A 234 -9.43 3.98 -16.71
N MET A 235 -10.60 3.38 -16.92
CA MET A 235 -11.69 3.33 -15.93
C MET A 235 -11.22 2.65 -14.64
N LEU A 236 -10.63 1.46 -14.74
CA LEU A 236 -10.14 0.75 -13.55
C LEU A 236 -8.99 1.49 -12.88
N GLY A 237 -8.10 2.13 -13.64
CA GLY A 237 -7.04 2.99 -13.12
C GLY A 237 -7.57 4.15 -12.28
N ARG A 238 -8.63 4.83 -12.74
CA ARG A 238 -9.33 5.87 -11.97
C ARG A 238 -9.90 5.32 -10.66
N ILE A 239 -10.55 4.16 -10.72
CA ILE A 239 -11.15 3.51 -9.55
C ILE A 239 -10.08 3.13 -8.52
N VAL A 240 -8.97 2.52 -8.94
CA VAL A 240 -7.85 2.18 -8.04
C VAL A 240 -7.23 3.43 -7.44
N PHE A 241 -7.01 4.49 -8.23
CA PHE A 241 -6.47 5.76 -7.75
C PHE A 241 -7.36 6.38 -6.67
N LEU A 242 -8.68 6.39 -6.86
CA LEU A 242 -9.62 6.89 -5.84
C LEU A 242 -9.63 6.03 -4.59
N HIS A 243 -9.40 4.72 -4.73
CA HIS A 243 -9.27 3.81 -3.59
C HIS A 243 -8.03 4.10 -2.73
N PHE A 244 -6.94 4.63 -3.31
CA PHE A 244 -5.84 5.20 -2.54
C PHE A 244 -6.22 6.54 -1.91
N LEU A 245 -6.84 7.43 -2.69
CA LEU A 245 -7.17 8.79 -2.24
C LEU A 245 -8.10 8.80 -1.01
N GLN A 246 -9.12 7.93 -0.99
CA GLN A 246 -10.07 7.84 0.12
C GLN A 246 -9.38 7.55 1.47
N LYS A 247 -8.20 6.90 1.48
CA LYS A 247 -7.44 6.66 2.72
C LYS A 247 -6.97 7.94 3.40
N LYS A 248 -6.81 9.04 2.65
CA LYS A 248 -6.55 10.38 3.20
C LYS A 248 -7.76 10.97 3.94
N GLY A 249 -8.95 10.39 3.78
CA GLY A 249 -10.19 10.91 4.38
C GLY A 249 -10.69 12.19 3.70
N TRP A 250 -10.33 12.39 2.43
CA TRP A 250 -10.70 13.59 1.65
C TRP A 250 -11.98 13.41 0.82
N MET A 251 -12.46 12.18 0.64
CA MET A 251 -13.65 11.89 -0.15
C MET A 251 -14.85 11.67 0.75
N GLY A 252 -16.02 12.21 0.39
CA GLY A 252 -17.24 12.04 1.18
C GLY A 252 -17.26 12.88 2.46
N CYS A 253 -16.54 14.01 2.50
CA CYS A 253 -16.60 14.91 3.64
C CYS A 253 -18.01 15.53 3.78
N PRO A 254 -18.44 15.93 5.00
CA PRO A 254 -19.71 16.61 5.17
C PRO A 254 -19.82 17.88 4.32
N ASP A 255 -20.98 18.09 3.69
CA ASP A 255 -21.20 19.21 2.75
C ASP A 255 -20.92 20.60 3.38
N GLY A 256 -21.25 20.80 4.66
CA GLY A 256 -20.99 22.06 5.37
C GLY A 256 -19.55 22.24 5.89
N SER A 257 -18.66 21.26 5.74
CA SER A 257 -17.28 21.37 6.24
C SER A 257 -16.45 22.27 5.33
N THR A 258 -15.56 23.10 5.88
CA THR A 258 -14.55 23.84 5.11
C THR A 258 -13.20 23.11 5.03
N GLN A 259 -13.01 22.08 5.83
CA GLN A 259 -11.78 21.29 5.91
C GLN A 259 -11.97 19.89 5.30
N TRP A 260 -10.90 19.31 4.75
CA TRP A 260 -10.86 17.94 4.22
C TRP A 260 -10.68 16.91 5.35
N ILE A 261 -11.64 16.89 6.28
CA ILE A 261 -11.65 16.03 7.47
C ILE A 261 -13.00 15.33 7.56
N GLY A 262 -13.02 14.11 8.10
CA GLY A 262 -14.23 13.33 8.29
C GLY A 262 -14.79 12.70 7.02
N GLY A 263 -13.99 12.64 5.95
CA GLY A 263 -14.35 11.88 4.75
C GLY A 263 -14.31 10.37 5.00
N ASP A 264 -15.05 9.66 4.16
CA ASP A 264 -15.19 8.22 4.22
C ASP A 264 -13.95 7.50 3.66
N LYS A 265 -13.26 6.74 4.53
CA LYS A 265 -12.11 5.91 4.13
C LYS A 265 -12.49 4.67 3.31
N ARG A 266 -13.79 4.43 3.12
CA ARG A 266 -14.41 3.40 2.26
C ARG A 266 -15.30 4.02 1.17
N PHE A 267 -15.09 5.30 0.85
CA PHE A 267 -15.95 6.08 -0.04
C PHE A 267 -16.40 5.35 -1.31
N MET A 268 -15.50 4.75 -2.09
CA MET A 268 -15.87 4.10 -3.36
C MET A 268 -16.86 2.93 -3.19
N GLN A 269 -16.71 2.19 -2.09
CA GLN A 269 -17.61 1.09 -1.77
C GLN A 269 -18.94 1.60 -1.24
N THR A 270 -18.90 2.54 -0.29
CA THR A 270 -20.11 3.18 0.25
C THR A 270 -20.92 3.83 -0.87
N LEU A 271 -20.23 4.47 -1.82
CA LEU A 271 -20.82 5.06 -3.03
C LEU A 271 -21.59 4.02 -3.83
N PHE A 272 -20.96 2.88 -4.13
CA PHE A 272 -21.62 1.79 -4.86
C PHE A 272 -22.78 1.14 -4.08
N GLU A 273 -22.62 0.93 -2.78
CA GLU A 273 -23.64 0.30 -1.92
C GLU A 273 -24.86 1.18 -1.70
N GLN A 274 -24.68 2.51 -1.66
CA GLN A 274 -25.77 3.47 -1.43
C GLN A 274 -26.39 4.01 -2.72
N PHE A 275 -25.72 3.87 -3.87
CA PHE A 275 -26.28 4.29 -5.14
C PHE A 275 -27.49 3.43 -5.52
N ALA A 276 -28.67 4.04 -5.64
CA ALA A 276 -29.93 3.32 -5.82
C ALA A 276 -30.00 2.59 -7.17
N ASP A 277 -29.47 3.19 -8.24
CA ASP A 277 -29.51 2.67 -9.61
C ASP A 277 -28.24 1.90 -9.97
N GLN A 278 -27.87 0.90 -9.16
CA GLN A 278 -26.63 0.12 -9.35
C GLN A 278 -26.40 -0.41 -10.78
N PRO A 279 -27.43 -0.80 -11.57
CA PRO A 279 -27.24 -1.18 -12.97
C PRO A 279 -26.63 -0.08 -13.85
N HIS A 280 -26.84 1.19 -13.50
CA HIS A 280 -26.31 2.37 -14.20
C HIS A 280 -25.17 3.05 -13.45
N PHE A 281 -24.43 2.30 -12.64
CA PHE A 281 -23.40 2.86 -11.76
C PHE A 281 -22.27 3.54 -12.53
N TYR A 282 -21.89 3.06 -13.71
CA TYR A 282 -20.86 3.75 -14.48
C TYR A 282 -21.42 5.03 -15.10
N SER A 283 -22.47 4.88 -15.91
CA SER A 283 -22.98 5.96 -16.77
C SER A 283 -23.57 7.14 -16.01
N ARG A 284 -24.10 6.91 -14.80
CA ARG A 284 -24.78 7.94 -13.99
C ARG A 284 -24.07 8.35 -12.72
N CYS A 285 -23.14 7.54 -12.21
CA CYS A 285 -22.44 7.84 -10.96
C CYS A 285 -20.95 8.07 -11.18
N LEU A 286 -20.24 7.11 -11.79
CA LEU A 286 -18.79 7.24 -12.00
C LEU A 286 -18.43 8.31 -13.02
N THR A 287 -19.21 8.48 -14.10
CA THR A 287 -19.01 9.58 -15.06
C THR A 287 -19.14 10.95 -14.39
N THR A 288 -20.17 11.18 -13.59
CA THR A 288 -20.36 12.40 -12.80
C THR A 288 -19.20 12.59 -11.81
N LEU A 289 -18.78 11.53 -11.12
CA LEU A 289 -17.64 11.59 -10.21
C LEU A 289 -16.33 11.92 -10.95
N PHE A 290 -16.05 11.29 -12.08
CA PHE A 290 -14.79 11.46 -12.81
C PHE A 290 -14.73 12.81 -13.50
N PHE A 291 -15.73 13.11 -14.33
CA PHE A 291 -15.64 14.20 -15.30
C PHE A 291 -16.28 15.48 -14.78
N GLU A 292 -17.41 15.39 -14.10
CA GLU A 292 -18.14 16.57 -13.62
C GLU A 292 -17.74 16.99 -12.21
N THR A 293 -17.02 16.13 -11.48
CA THR A 293 -16.62 16.35 -10.09
C THR A 293 -15.11 16.49 -9.95
N LEU A 294 -14.36 15.41 -10.17
CA LEU A 294 -12.91 15.39 -9.97
C LEU A 294 -12.16 16.25 -11.00
N ASN A 295 -12.73 16.42 -12.19
CA ASN A 295 -12.19 17.24 -13.26
C ASN A 295 -12.89 18.61 -13.46
N ASN A 296 -13.73 19.03 -12.52
CA ASN A 296 -14.43 20.31 -12.61
C ASN A 296 -14.04 21.26 -11.47
N PRO A 297 -13.28 22.34 -11.75
CA PRO A 297 -12.87 23.31 -10.74
C PRO A 297 -14.00 24.28 -10.34
N ASP A 298 -15.04 24.44 -11.17
CA ASP A 298 -16.06 25.49 -11.03
C ASP A 298 -17.25 25.08 -10.15
N ARG A 299 -17.13 23.98 -9.40
CA ARG A 299 -18.19 23.49 -8.53
C ARG A 299 -18.35 24.34 -7.28
N THR A 300 -19.59 24.66 -6.94
CA THR A 300 -19.91 25.31 -5.67
C THR A 300 -19.53 24.39 -4.51
N ASN A 301 -18.71 24.91 -3.58
CA ASN A 301 -18.28 24.23 -2.35
C ASN A 301 -17.62 22.84 -2.53
N PHE A 302 -17.20 22.48 -3.74
CA PHE A 302 -16.73 21.13 -4.08
C PHE A 302 -17.75 20.02 -3.77
N THR A 303 -19.05 20.35 -3.83
CA THR A 303 -20.14 19.40 -3.62
C THR A 303 -20.16 18.37 -4.76
N PHE A 304 -20.28 17.11 -4.39
CA PHE A 304 -20.56 15.96 -5.22
C PHE A 304 -21.98 15.51 -4.89
N GLU A 305 -22.81 15.42 -5.93
CA GLU A 305 -24.21 15.08 -5.83
C GLU A 305 -24.59 14.16 -6.99
N VAL A 306 -25.31 13.09 -6.65
CA VAL A 306 -25.93 12.15 -7.59
C VAL A 306 -27.28 11.73 -7.03
N ASP A 307 -28.22 11.39 -7.92
CA ASP A 307 -29.58 11.05 -7.53
C ASP A 307 -29.65 9.95 -6.47
N GLY A 308 -30.45 10.19 -5.43
CA GLY A 308 -30.69 9.21 -4.35
C GLY A 308 -29.59 9.16 -3.28
N MET A 309 -28.56 10.00 -3.37
CA MET A 309 -27.51 10.09 -2.36
C MET A 309 -27.51 11.43 -1.63
N LYS A 310 -27.02 11.41 -0.39
CA LYS A 310 -26.79 12.66 0.35
C LYS A 310 -25.59 13.40 -0.27
N PRO A 311 -25.71 14.71 -0.55
CA PRO A 311 -24.58 15.50 -1.01
C PRO A 311 -23.41 15.44 -0.04
N CYS A 312 -22.20 15.40 -0.58
CA CYS A 312 -20.96 15.40 0.18
C CYS A 312 -19.87 16.14 -0.58
N ARG A 313 -18.72 16.41 0.06
CA ARG A 313 -17.60 17.08 -0.60
C ARG A 313 -16.59 16.07 -1.13
N VAL A 314 -16.15 16.31 -2.36
CA VAL A 314 -15.08 15.57 -3.03
C VAL A 314 -14.15 16.59 -3.72
N PRO A 315 -12.82 16.51 -3.53
CA PRO A 315 -11.89 17.51 -4.05
C PRO A 315 -11.83 17.51 -5.58
N TYR A 316 -11.33 18.60 -6.14
CA TYR A 316 -10.89 18.67 -7.54
C TYR A 316 -9.43 18.20 -7.66
N LEU A 317 -9.11 17.40 -8.69
CA LEU A 317 -7.80 16.75 -8.87
C LEU A 317 -7.14 16.99 -10.24
N ASN A 318 -7.74 17.85 -11.08
CA ASN A 318 -7.30 18.16 -12.46
C ASN A 318 -7.55 17.09 -13.52
N GLY A 319 -7.30 17.53 -14.77
CA GLY A 319 -7.54 16.84 -16.04
C GLY A 319 -6.89 15.48 -16.19
N GLY A 320 -5.56 15.39 -16.20
CA GLY A 320 -4.84 14.24 -16.77
C GLY A 320 -5.51 12.86 -16.66
N LEU A 321 -5.63 12.28 -15.47
CA LEU A 321 -6.25 10.96 -15.28
C LEU A 321 -7.76 10.96 -15.52
N PHE A 322 -8.43 12.07 -15.21
CA PHE A 322 -9.89 12.25 -15.27
C PHE A 322 -10.36 12.97 -16.53
N ASP A 323 -9.51 13.10 -17.54
CA ASP A 323 -9.89 13.66 -18.84
C ASP A 323 -10.79 12.68 -19.57
N GLY A 324 -11.92 13.20 -20.03
CA GLY A 324 -12.88 12.45 -20.83
C GLY A 324 -12.37 12.26 -22.25
N ASP A 325 -12.49 11.05 -22.78
CA ASP A 325 -12.35 10.85 -24.22
C ASP A 325 -13.64 11.38 -24.87
N THR A 326 -13.51 12.44 -25.67
CA THR A 326 -14.64 13.17 -26.27
C THR A 326 -14.63 13.11 -27.79
N ASP A 327 -15.80 13.25 -28.40
CA ASP A 327 -15.94 13.47 -29.84
C ASP A 327 -15.61 14.93 -30.22
N ALA A 328 -15.77 15.26 -31.51
CA ALA A 328 -15.49 16.59 -32.03
C ALA A 328 -16.41 17.69 -31.45
N ASP A 329 -17.58 17.30 -30.91
CA ASP A 329 -18.56 18.19 -30.30
C ASP A 329 -18.38 18.29 -28.77
N GLY A 330 -17.33 17.65 -28.22
CA GLY A 330 -17.01 17.65 -26.80
C GLY A 330 -17.87 16.70 -25.96
N GLN A 331 -18.66 15.82 -26.58
CA GLN A 331 -19.45 14.82 -25.85
C GLN A 331 -18.58 13.62 -25.49
N LEU A 332 -18.75 13.09 -24.28
CA LEU A 332 -18.03 11.92 -23.81
C LEU A 332 -18.42 10.69 -24.66
N LEU A 333 -17.42 10.06 -25.29
CA LEU A 333 -17.61 8.92 -26.20
C LEU A 333 -18.23 7.69 -25.55
N THR A 334 -18.20 7.60 -24.22
CA THR A 334 -18.49 6.36 -23.46
C THR A 334 -19.41 6.59 -22.27
N ASN A 335 -20.12 7.73 -22.22
CA ASN A 335 -20.97 8.09 -21.08
C ASN A 335 -22.20 7.18 -20.88
N ALA A 336 -22.63 6.44 -21.90
CA ALA A 336 -23.80 5.57 -21.85
C ALA A 336 -23.49 4.08 -21.59
N ILE A 337 -22.22 3.73 -21.33
CA ILE A 337 -21.80 2.33 -21.14
C ILE A 337 -22.08 1.91 -19.70
N ASP A 338 -22.66 0.73 -19.49
CA ASP A 338 -22.80 0.15 -18.16
C ASP A 338 -22.32 -1.29 -18.08
N LEU A 339 -21.99 -1.71 -16.86
CA LEU A 339 -21.45 -3.02 -16.57
C LEU A 339 -22.38 -3.76 -15.61
N PRO A 340 -22.40 -5.10 -15.65
CA PRO A 340 -23.14 -5.89 -14.69
C PRO A 340 -22.78 -5.49 -13.24
N VAL A 341 -23.79 -5.28 -12.40
CA VAL A 341 -23.65 -4.91 -10.98
C VAL A 341 -22.66 -5.83 -10.24
N ALA A 342 -22.65 -7.11 -10.59
CA ALA A 342 -21.74 -8.10 -10.01
C ALA A 342 -20.26 -7.78 -10.21
N TYR A 343 -19.89 -7.08 -11.29
CA TYR A 343 -18.49 -6.78 -11.60
C TYR A 343 -17.94 -5.71 -10.66
N PHE A 344 -18.68 -4.63 -10.44
CA PHE A 344 -18.33 -3.60 -9.45
C PHE A 344 -18.37 -4.16 -8.02
N ARG A 345 -19.38 -4.97 -7.69
CA ARG A 345 -19.46 -5.64 -6.38
C ARG A 345 -18.23 -6.50 -6.12
N SER A 346 -17.87 -7.35 -7.07
CA SER A 346 -16.69 -8.22 -6.99
C SER A 346 -15.39 -7.41 -6.88
N LEU A 347 -15.26 -6.33 -7.66
CA LEU A 347 -14.09 -5.44 -7.63
C LEU A 347 -13.90 -4.76 -6.27
N PHE A 348 -14.95 -4.16 -5.71
CA PHE A 348 -14.84 -3.48 -4.41
C PHE A 348 -14.64 -4.48 -3.26
N GLN A 349 -15.27 -5.65 -3.31
CA GLN A 349 -15.00 -6.75 -2.37
C GLN A 349 -13.56 -7.26 -2.48
N PHE A 350 -12.99 -7.29 -3.68
CA PHE A 350 -11.59 -7.63 -3.89
C PHE A 350 -10.67 -6.60 -3.24
N PHE A 351 -10.89 -5.29 -3.43
CA PHE A 351 -10.08 -4.26 -2.79
C PHE A 351 -10.13 -4.31 -1.27
N ASP A 352 -11.30 -4.58 -0.66
CA ASP A 352 -11.46 -4.75 0.78
C ASP A 352 -10.64 -5.90 1.40
N GLN A 353 -10.13 -6.81 0.57
CA GLN A 353 -9.23 -7.87 1.03
C GLN A 353 -7.80 -7.40 1.25
N TYR A 354 -7.45 -6.20 0.79
CA TYR A 354 -6.11 -5.65 0.86
C TYR A 354 -6.09 -4.36 1.68
N ASN A 355 -5.01 -4.16 2.42
CA ASN A 355 -4.74 -2.87 3.01
C ASN A 355 -4.08 -1.97 1.96
N PHE A 356 -4.66 -0.81 1.65
CA PHE A 356 -4.06 0.18 0.75
C PHE A 356 -3.38 1.26 1.58
N THR A 357 -2.10 1.53 1.28
CA THR A 357 -1.29 2.55 1.95
C THR A 357 -1.10 3.75 1.01
N ILE A 358 -1.03 4.95 1.58
CA ILE A 358 -0.76 6.20 0.82
C ILE A 358 0.71 6.60 0.86
N ASP A 359 1.50 5.87 1.64
CA ASP A 359 2.92 6.13 1.84
C ASP A 359 3.71 5.15 0.98
N GLU A 360 4.60 5.70 0.15
CA GLU A 360 5.54 4.90 -0.61
C GLU A 360 6.57 4.27 0.34
N ASN A 361 6.76 2.96 0.29
CA ASN A 361 7.72 2.24 1.13
C ASN A 361 9.15 2.70 0.84
N SER A 362 9.96 3.06 1.84
CA SER A 362 11.40 3.31 1.65
C SER A 362 12.15 1.97 1.51
N PRO A 363 13.35 1.91 0.86
CA PRO A 363 14.07 0.64 0.64
C PRO A 363 14.35 -0.21 1.90
N GLY A 364 14.23 0.37 3.11
CA GLY A 364 14.37 -0.31 4.40
C GLY A 364 13.11 -0.35 5.28
N ASP A 365 11.98 0.20 4.84
CA ASP A 365 10.76 0.32 5.66
C ASP A 365 9.50 0.00 4.87
N TYR A 366 8.96 -1.18 5.13
CA TYR A 366 7.83 -1.75 4.40
C TYR A 366 6.62 -1.86 5.31
N GLU A 367 5.52 -1.22 4.93
CA GLU A 367 4.22 -1.51 5.51
C GLU A 367 3.52 -2.56 4.63
N VAL A 368 3.01 -3.63 5.25
CA VAL A 368 2.38 -4.70 4.50
C VAL A 368 1.00 -4.24 4.01
N GLY A 369 1.00 -3.75 2.78
CA GLY A 369 -0.15 -3.23 2.07
C GLY A 369 0.19 -2.93 0.62
N ILE A 370 -0.84 -2.65 -0.16
CA ILE A 370 -0.74 -2.21 -1.54
C ILE A 370 -0.40 -0.72 -1.52
N ASP A 371 0.74 -0.36 -2.10
CA ASP A 371 1.25 1.01 -2.16
C ASP A 371 1.00 1.66 -3.54
N PRO A 372 1.16 2.99 -3.67
CA PRO A 372 0.90 3.68 -4.94
C PRO A 372 1.83 3.26 -6.09
N GLU A 373 3.02 2.71 -5.79
CA GLU A 373 3.96 2.18 -6.79
C GLU A 373 3.30 1.06 -7.63
N MET A 374 2.40 0.29 -7.02
CA MET A 374 1.58 -0.71 -7.69
C MET A 374 0.75 -0.11 -8.84
N LEU A 375 0.39 1.18 -8.82
CA LEU A 375 -0.22 1.85 -9.98
C LEU A 375 0.70 1.82 -11.19
N GLY A 376 1.99 2.14 -11.02
CA GLY A 376 3.00 2.05 -12.07
C GLY A 376 3.05 0.64 -12.65
N HIS A 377 3.12 -0.37 -11.80
CA HIS A 377 3.08 -1.76 -12.24
C HIS A 377 1.79 -2.16 -12.95
N ILE A 378 0.62 -1.69 -12.50
CA ILE A 378 -0.66 -1.91 -13.20
C ILE A 378 -0.60 -1.31 -14.59
N PHE A 379 -0.24 -0.02 -14.67
CA PHE A 379 -0.25 0.68 -15.93
C PHE A 379 0.78 0.05 -16.89
N GLU A 380 2.01 -0.21 -16.45
CA GLU A 380 3.06 -0.82 -17.28
C GLU A 380 2.72 -2.23 -17.76
N ASN A 381 2.26 -3.12 -16.87
CA ASN A 381 2.04 -4.53 -17.22
C ASN A 381 0.69 -4.79 -17.91
N LEU A 382 -0.21 -3.81 -17.91
CA LEU A 382 -1.38 -3.77 -18.81
C LEU A 382 -1.05 -3.06 -20.14
N LEU A 383 0.10 -2.40 -20.25
CA LEU A 383 0.65 -1.76 -21.45
C LEU A 383 1.71 -2.67 -22.09
N GLU A 384 1.32 -3.85 -22.58
CA GLU A 384 2.25 -4.80 -23.22
C GLU A 384 3.02 -4.19 -24.40
N GLU A 385 2.48 -3.16 -25.04
CA GLU A 385 3.10 -2.43 -26.17
C GLU A 385 4.17 -1.40 -25.78
N ASN A 386 4.22 -0.94 -24.52
CA ASN A 386 5.19 0.08 -24.10
C ASN A 386 6.57 -0.49 -23.75
N ARG A 387 6.65 -1.81 -23.53
CA ARG A 387 7.92 -2.53 -23.43
C ARG A 387 8.74 -2.46 -24.72
N GLU A 388 8.07 -2.41 -25.87
CA GLU A 388 8.72 -2.19 -27.18
C GLU A 388 9.16 -0.72 -27.39
N LYS A 389 8.56 0.23 -26.67
CA LYS A 389 8.87 1.66 -26.71
C LYS A 389 9.85 2.14 -25.62
N GLY A 390 10.37 1.21 -24.81
CA GLY A 390 11.36 1.52 -23.78
C GLY A 390 10.80 2.11 -22.48
N ALA A 391 9.48 2.05 -22.24
CA ALA A 391 8.94 2.46 -20.94
C ALA A 391 9.08 1.30 -19.95
N PHE A 392 10.16 1.34 -19.19
CA PHE A 392 10.43 0.40 -18.10
C PHE A 392 10.40 1.14 -16.78
N TYR A 393 9.79 0.52 -15.77
CA TYR A 393 9.95 0.95 -14.39
C TYR A 393 11.43 1.04 -14.03
N THR A 394 11.83 2.16 -13.44
CA THR A 394 13.17 2.31 -12.88
C THR A 394 13.12 1.93 -11.41
N PRO A 395 13.88 0.92 -10.95
CA PRO A 395 13.90 0.49 -9.55
C PRO A 395 14.10 1.65 -8.57
N LYS A 396 13.44 1.59 -7.42
CA LYS A 396 13.40 2.67 -6.42
C LYS A 396 14.79 3.07 -5.93
N GLU A 397 15.67 2.10 -5.73
CA GLU A 397 17.05 2.34 -5.27
C GLU A 397 17.82 3.19 -6.29
N ILE A 398 17.55 2.99 -7.59
CA ILE A 398 18.17 3.76 -8.66
C ILE A 398 17.58 5.17 -8.70
N VAL A 399 16.25 5.32 -8.61
CA VAL A 399 15.59 6.64 -8.56
C VAL A 399 16.08 7.44 -7.35
N GLN A 400 16.11 6.82 -6.17
CA GLN A 400 16.59 7.45 -4.94
C GLN A 400 18.03 7.91 -5.09
N TYR A 401 18.93 7.05 -5.56
CA TYR A 401 20.33 7.40 -5.81
C TYR A 401 20.46 8.56 -6.80
N MET A 402 19.77 8.50 -7.94
CA MET A 402 19.82 9.56 -8.97
C MET A 402 19.34 10.90 -8.41
N CYS A 403 18.24 10.92 -7.66
CA CYS A 403 17.72 12.13 -7.04
C CYS A 403 18.66 12.67 -5.96
N GLN A 404 19.16 11.81 -5.06
CA GLN A 404 20.07 12.21 -3.98
C GLN A 404 21.35 12.81 -4.56
N GLU A 405 22.03 12.12 -5.47
CA GLU A 405 23.26 12.63 -6.08
C GLU A 405 23.04 13.91 -6.89
N SER A 406 21.91 14.00 -7.62
CA SER A 406 21.57 15.22 -8.36
C SER A 406 21.35 16.41 -7.43
N LEU A 407 20.64 16.21 -6.31
CA LEU A 407 20.40 17.25 -5.30
C LEU A 407 21.68 17.63 -4.57
N ILE A 408 22.49 16.65 -4.14
CA ILE A 408 23.78 16.87 -3.48
C ILE A 408 24.66 17.71 -4.41
N GLN A 409 24.78 17.34 -5.67
CA GLN A 409 25.60 18.06 -6.64
C GLN A 409 25.07 19.48 -6.89
N HIS A 410 23.76 19.64 -7.10
CA HIS A 410 23.15 20.95 -7.34
C HIS A 410 23.34 21.89 -6.15
N LEU A 411 23.01 21.44 -4.93
CA LEU A 411 23.15 22.24 -3.72
C LEU A 411 24.62 22.52 -3.41
N THR A 412 25.51 21.55 -3.58
CA THR A 412 26.96 21.75 -3.39
C THR A 412 27.45 22.85 -4.33
N GLN A 413 27.09 22.78 -5.62
CA GLN A 413 27.51 23.78 -6.60
C GLN A 413 26.93 25.17 -6.28
N HIS A 414 25.63 25.25 -5.99
CA HIS A 414 24.94 26.52 -5.75
C HIS A 414 25.39 27.18 -4.42
N LEU A 415 25.61 26.41 -3.37
CA LEU A 415 26.02 26.95 -2.07
C LEU A 415 27.52 27.29 -2.05
N THR A 416 28.36 26.50 -2.73
CA THR A 416 29.81 26.78 -2.83
C THR A 416 30.09 28.07 -3.61
N GLN A 417 29.22 28.45 -4.55
CA GLN A 417 29.33 29.74 -5.27
C GLN A 417 29.21 30.98 -4.36
N HIS A 418 28.69 30.82 -3.14
CA HIS A 418 28.44 31.91 -2.19
C HIS A 418 29.30 31.85 -0.92
N LEU A 419 30.29 30.94 -0.85
CA LEU A 419 31.11 30.68 0.34
C LEU A 419 32.61 30.86 0.07
N THR A 420 33.38 31.18 1.12
CA THR A 420 34.85 31.23 1.09
C THR A 420 35.45 29.81 1.09
N ASN A 421 36.66 29.66 0.54
CA ASN A 421 37.32 28.35 0.32
C ASN A 421 37.47 27.46 1.57
N GLU A 422 37.47 28.00 2.79
CA GLU A 422 37.57 27.21 4.03
C GLU A 422 36.25 26.53 4.44
N LEU A 423 35.09 27.06 4.00
CA LEU A 423 33.76 26.52 4.30
C LEU A 423 33.26 25.53 3.25
N SER A 424 33.89 25.48 2.06
CA SER A 424 33.46 24.62 0.96
C SER A 424 33.80 23.14 1.18
N GLU A 425 34.92 22.84 1.84
CA GLU A 425 35.38 21.46 2.07
C GLU A 425 34.49 20.68 3.08
N SER A 426 33.88 21.38 4.05
CA SER A 426 32.97 20.77 5.04
C SER A 426 31.51 20.74 4.59
N LEU A 427 31.16 21.47 3.53
CA LEU A 427 29.78 21.65 3.09
C LEU A 427 29.20 20.41 2.43
N ARG A 428 29.97 19.74 1.58
CA ARG A 428 29.50 18.56 0.84
C ARG A 428 29.17 17.39 1.78
N PRO A 429 29.99 17.03 2.78
CA PRO A 429 29.62 16.03 3.78
C PRO A 429 28.33 16.38 4.54
N ALA A 430 28.15 17.64 4.94
CA ALA A 430 26.95 18.09 5.65
C ALA A 430 25.68 18.05 4.77
N ILE A 431 25.80 18.44 3.50
CA ILE A 431 24.70 18.32 2.52
C ILE A 431 24.36 16.85 2.28
N HIS A 432 25.38 15.99 2.18
CA HIS A 432 25.19 14.57 1.99
C HIS A 432 24.48 13.94 3.20
N GLU A 433 24.89 14.26 4.42
CA GLU A 433 24.23 13.82 5.65
C GLU A 433 22.77 14.29 5.69
N ALA A 434 22.53 15.58 5.48
CA ALA A 434 21.18 16.14 5.47
C ALA A 434 20.25 15.53 4.40
N ILE A 435 20.76 15.26 3.19
CA ILE A 435 19.97 14.63 2.11
C ILE A 435 19.75 13.15 2.35
N THR A 436 20.70 12.45 2.98
CA THR A 436 20.57 11.02 3.27
C THR A 436 19.59 10.78 4.44
N GLU A 437 19.39 11.78 5.30
CA GLU A 437 18.45 11.72 6.42
C GLU A 437 16.98 12.03 6.06
N LEU A 438 16.75 12.71 4.92
CA LEU A 438 15.43 12.96 4.30
C LEU A 438 14.85 11.67 3.71
#